data_AF-A0A1H6DZE2-F1
#
_entry.id   AF-A0A1H6DZE2-F1
#
_cell.length_a   1.000
_cell.length_b   1.000
_cell.length_c   1.000
_cell.angle_alpha   90.00
_cell.angle_beta   90.00
_cell.angle_gamma   90.00
#
_symmetry.space_group_name_H-M   'P 1'
#
loop_
_entity.id
_entity.type
_entity.pdbx_description
1 polymer ?
#
loop_
_entity_poly.entity_id
_entity_poly.type
_entity_poly.pdbx_seq_one_letter_code
_entity_poly.pdbx_strand_id
1 'polypeptide(L)'
;MSLELVLMTPVFVMFIMLLAAVGRYVDAQSQIDGAARDAVRAASIARSAGDAVRYADRAGAASLNGHHWCRGGPSIVTDTGNWGPGGRVTVTVTCTVGLGDLAFLGLPGSRTFTGSAVAPIDTYSYRGTDSPAEDDQ
;
A
#
# COMPACT_ATOMS: atom_id res chain seq x y z
N MET A 1 -47.85 11.55 10.14
CA MET A 1 -46.96 10.38 10.04
C MET A 1 -46.25 10.24 8.67
N SER A 2 -46.74 10.82 7.57
CA SER A 2 -46.03 10.79 6.27
C SER A 2 -44.90 11.82 6.16
N LEU A 3 -45.11 13.04 6.67
CA LEU A 3 -44.12 14.13 6.64
C LEU A 3 -42.82 13.83 7.41
N GLU A 4 -42.93 13.12 8.53
CA GLU A 4 -41.76 12.72 9.33
C GLU A 4 -40.86 11.74 8.57
N LEU A 5 -41.46 10.77 7.88
CA LEU A 5 -40.73 9.80 7.06
C LEU A 5 -40.07 10.48 5.85
N VAL A 6 -40.75 11.44 5.22
CA VAL A 6 -40.21 12.24 4.11
C VAL A 6 -38.99 13.06 4.54
N LEU A 7 -38.97 13.56 5.77
CA LEU A 7 -37.82 14.30 6.32
C LEU A 7 -36.67 13.38 6.76
N MET A 8 -36.96 12.19 7.28
CA MET A 8 -35.94 11.24 7.76
C MET A 8 -35.26 10.47 6.63
N THR A 9 -35.98 10.17 5.54
CA THR A 9 -35.45 9.42 4.40
C THR A 9 -34.16 10.01 3.82
N PRO A 10 -34.04 11.31 3.50
CA PRO A 10 -32.81 11.87 2.95
C PRO A 10 -31.63 11.79 3.93
N VAL A 11 -31.88 11.96 5.23
CA VAL A 11 -30.84 11.82 6.27
C VAL A 11 -30.32 10.39 6.31
N PHE A 12 -31.21 9.40 6.24
CA PHE A 12 -30.84 7.99 6.24
C PHE A 12 -30.07 7.59 4.96
N VAL A 13 -30.50 8.10 3.79
CA VAL A 13 -29.78 7.90 2.53
C VAL A 13 -28.37 8.51 2.59
N MET A 14 -28.25 9.73 3.12
CA MET A 14 -26.96 10.39 3.32
C MET A 14 -26.05 9.58 4.26
N PHE A 15 -26.63 9.03 5.33
CA PHE A 15 -25.90 8.17 6.27
C PHE A 15 -25.39 6.89 5.60
N ILE A 16 -26.21 6.20 4.80
CA ILE A 16 -25.77 5.00 4.04
C ILE A 16 -24.67 5.35 3.03
N MET A 17 -24.81 6.47 2.31
CA MET A 17 -23.79 6.97 1.39
C MET A 17 -22.46 7.21 2.09
N LEU A 18 -22.48 7.81 3.29
CA LEU A 18 -21.30 8.01 4.11
C LEU A 18 -20.66 6.68 4.51
N LEU A 19 -21.44 5.71 4.98
CA LEU A 19 -20.94 4.38 5.33
C LEU A 19 -20.30 3.67 4.13
N ALA A 20 -20.92 3.77 2.95
CA ALA A 20 -20.35 3.21 1.72
C ALA A 20 -19.03 3.88 1.32
N ALA A 21 -18.94 5.21 1.46
CA ALA A 21 -17.71 5.95 1.19
C ALA A 21 -16.58 5.57 2.14
N VAL A 22 -16.86 5.47 3.44
CA VAL A 22 -15.88 5.01 4.45
C VAL A 22 -15.51 3.54 4.22
N GLY A 23 -16.46 2.69 3.87
CA GLY A 23 -16.20 1.28 3.54
C GLY A 23 -15.21 1.13 2.39
N ARG A 24 -15.43 1.86 1.29
CA ARG A 24 -14.49 1.87 0.15
C ARG A 24 -13.12 2.43 0.51
N TYR A 25 -13.08 3.42 1.39
CA TYR A 25 -11.82 3.98 1.88
C TYR A 25 -10.99 2.93 2.61
N VAL A 26 -11.61 2.25 3.57
CA VAL A 26 -10.94 1.24 4.40
C VAL A 26 -10.53 0.04 3.57
N ASP A 27 -11.36 -0.35 2.61
CA ASP A 27 -11.03 -1.42 1.66
C ASP A 27 -9.78 -1.09 0.84
N ALA A 28 -9.70 0.11 0.26
CA ALA A 28 -8.52 0.56 -0.47
C ALA A 28 -7.26 0.58 0.41
N GLN A 29 -7.37 1.09 1.65
CA GLN A 29 -6.25 1.09 2.59
C GLN A 29 -5.82 -0.34 2.95
N SER A 30 -6.77 -1.24 3.22
CA SER A 30 -6.49 -2.64 3.54
C SER A 30 -5.79 -3.37 2.39
N GLN A 31 -6.12 -3.08 1.15
CA GLN A 31 -5.46 -3.65 -0.02
C GLN A 31 -4.00 -3.20 -0.13
N ILE A 32 -3.72 -1.93 0.14
CA ILE A 32 -2.35 -1.39 0.11
C ILE A 32 -1.52 -1.96 1.27
N ASP A 33 -2.11 -2.04 2.47
CA ASP A 33 -1.45 -2.66 3.62
C ASP A 33 -1.20 -4.16 3.37
N GLY A 34 -2.13 -4.85 2.69
CA GLY A 34 -1.95 -6.22 2.23
C GLY A 34 -0.79 -6.36 1.25
N ALA A 35 -0.73 -5.51 0.24
CA ALA A 35 0.36 -5.48 -0.73
C ALA A 35 1.71 -5.20 -0.08
N ALA A 36 1.79 -4.30 0.90
CA ALA A 36 3.01 -4.04 1.66
C ALA A 36 3.46 -5.27 2.45
N ARG A 37 2.52 -6.00 3.07
CA ARG A 37 2.80 -7.25 3.80
C ARG A 37 3.29 -8.37 2.88
N ASP A 38 2.68 -8.52 1.71
CA ASP A 38 3.11 -9.51 0.72
C ASP A 38 4.49 -9.18 0.16
N ALA A 39 4.73 -7.91 -0.15
CA ALA A 39 6.01 -7.42 -0.65
C ALA A 39 7.14 -7.60 0.36
N VAL A 40 6.93 -7.23 1.63
CA VAL A 40 7.94 -7.37 2.67
C VAL A 40 8.25 -8.84 2.97
N ARG A 41 7.25 -9.72 2.89
CA ARG A 41 7.44 -11.18 3.04
C ARG A 41 8.28 -11.76 1.91
N ALA A 42 8.10 -11.28 0.69
CA ALA A 42 8.95 -11.67 -0.43
C ALA A 42 10.38 -11.11 -0.30
N ALA A 43 10.51 -9.90 0.26
CA ALA A 43 11.80 -9.28 0.53
C ALA A 43 12.60 -10.03 1.61
N SER A 44 11.94 -10.49 2.67
CA SER A 44 12.61 -11.11 3.83
C SER A 44 13.28 -12.45 3.54
N ILE A 45 12.85 -13.14 2.48
CA ILE A 45 13.44 -14.41 2.02
C ILE A 45 14.51 -14.22 0.94
N ALA A 46 14.76 -12.97 0.53
CA ALA A 46 15.76 -12.69 -0.47
C ALA A 46 17.17 -12.95 0.05
N ARG A 47 18.05 -13.37 -0.86
CA ARG A 47 19.43 -13.75 -0.53
C ARG A 47 20.38 -12.56 -0.50
N SER A 48 19.96 -11.43 -1.05
CA SER A 48 20.70 -10.18 -1.19
C SER A 48 19.72 -8.99 -1.14
N ALA A 49 20.21 -7.79 -0.82
CA ALA A 49 19.41 -6.57 -0.79
C ALA A 49 18.86 -6.23 -2.18
N GLY A 50 19.67 -6.42 -3.23
CA GLY A 50 19.22 -6.22 -4.62
C GLY A 50 18.10 -7.19 -5.02
N ASP A 51 18.17 -8.46 -4.59
CA ASP A 51 17.09 -9.42 -4.79
C ASP A 51 15.86 -9.07 -3.95
N ALA A 52 16.04 -8.52 -2.75
CA ALA A 52 14.95 -8.12 -1.86
C ALA A 52 14.08 -7.04 -2.50
N VAL A 53 14.71 -6.01 -3.07
CA VAL A 53 14.02 -4.95 -3.81
C VAL A 53 13.24 -5.55 -4.98
N ARG A 54 13.87 -6.42 -5.78
CA ARG A 54 13.22 -7.05 -6.94
C ARG A 54 12.06 -7.98 -6.56
N TYR A 55 12.18 -8.74 -5.47
CA TYR A 55 11.12 -9.63 -4.99
C TYR A 55 9.96 -8.84 -4.37
N ALA A 56 10.26 -7.80 -3.61
CA ALA A 56 9.26 -6.88 -3.08
C ALA A 56 8.45 -6.21 -4.18
N ASP A 57 9.13 -5.69 -5.21
CA ASP A 57 8.49 -5.02 -6.35
C ASP A 57 7.55 -5.96 -7.10
N ARG A 58 8.02 -7.17 -7.43
CA ARG A 58 7.19 -8.19 -8.10
C ARG A 58 6.00 -8.63 -7.24
N ALA A 59 6.20 -8.89 -5.95
CA ALA A 59 5.14 -9.35 -5.07
C ALA A 59 4.11 -8.26 -4.79
N GLY A 60 4.55 -7.03 -4.53
CA GLY A 60 3.66 -5.89 -4.32
C GLY A 60 2.87 -5.54 -5.59
N ALA A 61 3.52 -5.53 -6.76
CA ALA A 61 2.87 -5.31 -8.04
C ALA A 61 1.88 -6.44 -8.38
N ALA A 62 2.20 -7.69 -8.03
CA ALA A 62 1.29 -8.83 -8.20
C ALA A 62 0.08 -8.74 -7.25
N SER A 63 0.27 -8.33 -6.00
CA SER A 63 -0.81 -8.16 -5.00
C SER A 63 -1.80 -7.06 -5.43
N LEU A 64 -1.30 -6.03 -6.13
CA LEU A 64 -2.12 -4.96 -6.70
C LEU A 64 -2.51 -5.19 -8.19
N ASN A 65 -2.21 -6.35 -8.75
CA ASN A 65 -2.55 -6.64 -10.15
C ASN A 65 -4.07 -6.74 -10.32
N GLY A 66 -4.62 -6.05 -11.33
CA GLY A 66 -6.06 -5.91 -11.57
C GLY A 66 -6.70 -4.64 -10.99
N HIS A 67 -5.97 -3.88 -10.18
CA HIS A 67 -6.47 -2.66 -9.55
C HIS A 67 -6.21 -1.41 -10.40
N HIS A 68 -7.08 -1.22 -11.39
CA HIS A 68 -7.12 -0.06 -12.30
C HIS A 68 -7.30 1.31 -11.62
N TRP A 69 -7.66 1.30 -10.32
CA TRP A 69 -7.79 2.51 -9.53
C TRP A 69 -6.44 3.16 -9.20
N CYS A 70 -5.32 2.42 -9.31
CA CYS A 70 -3.99 2.96 -9.13
C CYS A 70 -3.44 3.59 -10.41
N ARG A 71 -3.48 4.91 -10.51
CA ARG A 71 -2.96 5.62 -11.68
C ARG A 71 -1.43 5.58 -11.70
N GLY A 72 -0.88 5.12 -12.84
CA GLY A 72 0.57 5.01 -13.03
C GLY A 72 1.19 3.75 -12.42
N GLY A 73 0.39 2.89 -11.79
CA GLY A 73 0.86 1.70 -11.08
C GLY A 73 1.31 1.99 -9.64
N PRO A 74 1.51 0.94 -8.83
CA PRO A 74 1.99 1.09 -7.47
C PRO A 74 3.48 1.45 -7.44
N SER A 75 3.84 2.41 -6.60
CA SER A 75 5.23 2.74 -6.27
C SER A 75 5.64 1.93 -5.05
N ILE A 76 6.64 1.07 -5.19
CA ILE A 76 7.10 0.18 -4.13
C ILE A 76 8.53 0.58 -3.76
N VAL A 77 8.72 1.02 -2.53
CA VAL A 77 10.03 1.42 -1.99
C VAL A 77 10.43 0.42 -0.92
N THR A 78 11.57 -0.23 -1.13
CA THR A 78 12.12 -1.20 -0.17
C THR A 78 13.34 -0.60 0.50
N ASP A 79 13.27 -0.44 1.81
CA ASP A 79 14.38 0.01 2.66
C ASP A 79 15.15 -1.22 3.16
N THR A 80 16.39 -1.32 2.71
CA THR A 80 17.38 -2.33 3.09
C THR A 80 18.52 -1.72 3.91
N GLY A 81 18.35 -0.56 4.55
CA GLY A 81 19.40 0.10 5.33
C GLY A 81 19.92 -0.73 6.52
N ASN A 82 19.09 -1.63 7.05
CA ASN A 82 19.45 -2.59 8.10
C ASN A 82 19.54 -4.03 7.57
N TRP A 83 20.03 -4.20 6.33
CA TRP A 83 20.21 -5.52 5.72
C TRP A 83 21.33 -6.29 6.40
N GLY A 84 21.02 -7.49 6.88
CA GLY A 84 21.96 -8.29 7.65
C GLY A 84 21.28 -9.46 8.37
N PRO A 85 22.05 -10.42 8.90
CA PRO A 85 21.52 -11.52 9.68
C PRO A 85 20.86 -10.98 10.96
N GLY A 86 19.56 -11.25 11.14
CA GLY A 86 18.76 -10.70 12.24
C GLY A 86 18.39 -9.22 12.05
N GLY A 87 18.70 -8.65 10.88
CA GLY A 87 18.28 -7.34 10.44
C GLY A 87 16.80 -7.27 10.09
N ARG A 88 16.39 -6.16 9.48
CA ARG A 88 15.00 -5.92 9.07
C ARG A 88 14.94 -5.28 7.71
N VAL A 89 13.89 -5.59 6.97
CA VAL A 89 13.54 -4.95 5.71
C VAL A 89 12.18 -4.30 5.86
N THR A 90 12.05 -3.07 5.36
CA THR A 90 10.78 -2.33 5.37
C THR A 90 10.35 -2.10 3.93
N VAL A 91 9.09 -2.39 3.61
CA VAL A 91 8.53 -2.07 2.29
C VAL A 91 7.40 -1.08 2.47
N THR A 92 7.44 0.01 1.70
CA THR A 92 6.39 1.01 1.60
C THR A 92 5.77 0.95 0.22
N VAL A 93 4.46 0.82 0.18
CA VAL A 93 3.67 0.80 -1.06
C VAL A 93 2.84 2.07 -1.11
N THR A 94 2.97 2.81 -2.21
CA THR A 94 2.24 4.04 -2.45
C THR A 94 1.46 3.93 -3.74
N CYS A 95 0.22 4.41 -3.72
CA CYS A 95 -0.65 4.41 -4.88
C CYS A 95 -1.44 5.72 -4.96
N THR A 96 -1.47 6.33 -6.13
CA THR A 96 -2.28 7.53 -6.40
C THR A 96 -3.55 7.15 -7.14
N VAL A 97 -4.70 7.44 -6.53
CA VAL A 97 -6.02 7.18 -7.09
C VAL A 97 -6.53 8.44 -7.75
N GLY A 98 -6.97 8.35 -9.01
CA GLY A 98 -7.63 9.45 -9.69
C GLY A 98 -9.10 9.53 -9.28
N LEU A 99 -9.51 10.64 -8.65
CA LEU A 99 -10.89 10.92 -8.25
C LEU A 99 -11.59 11.83 -9.28
N GLY A 100 -11.26 11.68 -10.56
CA GLY A 100 -11.80 12.54 -11.63
C GLY A 100 -13.33 12.59 -11.65
N ASP A 101 -13.98 11.46 -11.38
CA ASP A 101 -15.44 11.37 -11.33
C ASP A 101 -16.06 12.08 -10.12
N LEU A 102 -15.26 12.39 -9.09
CA LEU A 102 -15.67 13.11 -7.88
C LEU A 102 -15.23 14.59 -7.91
N ALA A 103 -14.57 15.05 -8.97
CA ALA A 103 -14.12 16.43 -9.08
C ALA A 103 -15.29 17.45 -9.04
N PHE A 104 -16.47 17.07 -9.53
CA PHE A 104 -17.71 17.88 -9.44
C PHE A 104 -18.16 18.12 -7.99
N LEU A 105 -17.76 17.26 -7.05
CA LEU A 105 -18.07 17.38 -5.62
C LEU A 105 -17.04 18.23 -4.84
N GLY A 106 -16.11 18.92 -5.53
CA GLY A 106 -15.12 19.80 -4.91
C GLY A 106 -13.93 19.08 -4.24
N LEU A 107 -13.77 17.77 -4.50
CA LEU A 107 -12.66 16.98 -3.98
C LEU A 107 -11.42 17.11 -4.90
N PRO A 108 -10.20 17.07 -4.34
CA PRO A 108 -8.98 17.09 -5.14
C PRO A 108 -8.97 15.90 -6.12
N GLY A 109 -8.61 16.18 -7.39
CA GLY A 109 -8.75 15.23 -8.51
C GLY A 109 -7.90 13.95 -8.38
N SER A 110 -7.05 13.85 -7.37
CA SER A 110 -6.35 12.62 -7.00
C SER A 110 -6.09 12.55 -5.50
N ARG A 111 -6.03 11.33 -4.97
CA ARG A 111 -5.66 11.05 -3.58
C ARG A 111 -4.58 9.97 -3.53
N THR A 112 -3.54 10.22 -2.76
CA THR A 112 -2.46 9.25 -2.53
C THR A 112 -2.75 8.44 -1.28
N PHE A 113 -2.60 7.13 -1.38
CA PHE A 113 -2.67 6.19 -0.28
C PHE A 113 -1.31 5.51 -0.11
N THR A 114 -0.94 5.27 1.13
CA THR A 114 0.36 4.71 1.50
C THR A 114 0.15 3.66 2.59
N GLY A 115 0.82 2.52 2.45
CA GLY A 115 0.90 1.47 3.46
C GLY A 115 2.34 0.99 3.59
N SER A 116 2.74 0.59 4.80
CA SER A 116 4.09 0.11 5.07
C SER A 116 4.07 -1.14 5.93
N ALA A 117 5.04 -2.01 5.71
CA ALA A 117 5.22 -3.23 6.48
C ALA A 117 6.70 -3.51 6.71
N VAL A 118 7.00 -4.15 7.85
CA VAL A 118 8.36 -4.52 8.25
C VAL A 118 8.42 -6.01 8.53
N ALA A 119 9.49 -6.66 8.10
CA ALA A 119 9.76 -8.05 8.41
C ALA A 119 11.23 -8.26 8.82
N PRO A 120 11.51 -9.20 9.74
CA PRO A 120 12.87 -9.60 10.06
C PRO A 120 13.49 -10.40 8.90
N ILE A 121 14.80 -10.24 8.70
CA ILE A 121 15.57 -11.01 7.72
C ILE A 121 15.97 -12.35 8.35
N ASP A 122 15.72 -13.44 7.63
CA ASP A 122 16.11 -14.77 8.08
C ASP A 122 17.64 -14.91 8.06
N THR A 123 18.21 -15.15 9.25
CA THR A 123 19.64 -15.33 9.50
C THR A 123 20.28 -16.43 8.66
N TYR A 124 19.53 -17.47 8.29
CA TYR A 124 20.05 -18.62 7.55
C TYR A 124 19.95 -18.46 6.03
N SER A 125 19.12 -17.53 5.55
CA SER A 125 18.98 -17.22 4.12
C SER A 125 20.02 -16.21 3.62
N TYR A 126 20.58 -15.43 4.54
CA TYR A 126 21.53 -14.35 4.27
C TYR A 126 22.88 -14.88 3.73
N ARG A 127 23.32 -14.37 2.57
CA ARG A 127 24.63 -14.71 1.98
C ARG A 127 25.68 -13.58 1.99
N GLY A 128 25.37 -12.43 2.59
CA GLY A 128 26.36 -11.38 2.86
C GLY A 128 27.06 -10.78 1.65
N THR A 129 26.49 -10.92 0.46
CA THR A 129 27.11 -10.44 -0.78
C THR A 129 27.00 -8.92 -0.97
N ASP A 130 26.23 -8.25 -0.13
CA ASP A 130 25.88 -6.85 -0.30
C ASP A 130 26.39 -6.09 0.92
N SER A 131 27.64 -5.61 0.83
CA SER A 131 28.14 -4.56 1.74
C SER A 131 27.21 -3.34 1.64
N PRO A 132 27.05 -2.55 2.71
CA PRO A 132 26.42 -1.25 2.58
C PRO A 132 27.17 -0.48 1.51
N ALA A 133 26.44 0.19 0.61
CA ALA A 133 27.03 1.17 -0.28
C ALA A 133 27.80 2.14 0.62
N GLU A 134 29.13 2.06 0.56
CA GLU A 134 30.01 3.02 1.18
C GLU A 134 29.66 4.37 0.53
N ASP A 135 29.11 5.26 1.35
CA ASP A 135 28.79 6.63 0.99
C ASP A 135 30.13 7.30 0.65
N ASP A 136 30.50 7.28 -0.64
CA ASP A 136 31.72 7.92 -1.14
C ASP A 136 31.50 9.44 -1.16
N GLN A 137 32.49 10.13 -0.63
CA GLN A 137 32.47 11.48 -0.07
C GLN A 137 32.20 12.64 -1.03
#